data_AF-W1XRJ4-F1
#
_entry.id   AF-W1XRJ4-F1
#
_cell.length_a   1.000
_cell.length_b   1.000
_cell.length_c   1.000
_cell.angle_alpha   90.00
_cell.angle_beta   90.00
_cell.angle_gamma   90.00
#
_symmetry.space_group_name_H-M   'P 1'
#
loop_
_entity.id
_entity.type
_entity.pdbx_description
1 polymer ?
#
loop_
_entity_poly.entity_id
_entity_poly.type
_entity_poly.pdbx_seq_one_letter_code
_entity_poly.pdbx_strand_id
1 'polypeptide(L)' 'EYSEVTMLLSILFFILAGLAEIGGGYLVWLYMRDDKGPIYLIAGAFILFLYGIIPTFQPEASFGKVYAAYGG' A
#
# COMPACT_ATOMS: atom_id res chain seq x y z
N GLU A 1 16.99 18.07 -12.59
CA GLU A 1 17.10 17.61 -11.19
C GLU A 1 15.80 17.47 -10.41
N TYR A 2 15.07 18.53 -10.04
CA TYR A 2 13.90 18.38 -9.15
C TYR A 2 12.84 17.38 -9.67
N SER A 3 12.65 17.30 -10.99
CA SER A 3 11.73 16.33 -11.62
C SER A 3 12.18 14.87 -11.49
N GLU A 4 13.48 14.59 -11.50
CA GLU A 4 14.00 13.22 -11.45
C GLU A 4 13.89 12.64 -10.04
N VAL A 5 14.17 13.46 -9.03
CA VAL A 5 13.97 13.10 -7.61
C VAL A 5 12.50 12.79 -7.34
N THR A 6 11.57 13.61 -7.86
CA THR A 6 10.13 13.37 -7.75
C THR A 6 9.70 12.07 -8.42
N MET A 7 10.24 11.72 -9.59
CA MET A 7 9.95 10.45 -10.26
C MET A 7 10.44 9.24 -9.45
N LEU A 8 11.67 9.30 -8.93
CA LEU A 8 12.23 8.22 -8.10
C LEU A 8 11.42 8.00 -6.82
N LEU A 9 11.03 9.08 -6.14
CA LEU A 9 10.14 9.01 -4.98
C LEU A 9 8.79 8.40 -5.35
N SER A 10 8.27 8.75 -6.52
CA SER A 10 6.98 8.22 -6.98
C SER A 10 6.99 6.73 -7.23
N ILE A 11 8.06 6.24 -7.85
CA ILE A 11 8.30 4.80 -8.04
C ILE A 11 8.44 4.10 -6.68
N LEU A 12 9.19 4.70 -5.74
CA LEU A 12 9.38 4.14 -4.40
C LEU A 12 8.05 3.98 -3.66
N PHE A 13 7.24 5.05 -3.59
CA PHE A 13 5.93 4.99 -2.93
C PHE A 13 4.97 4.02 -3.61
N PHE A 14 5.02 3.91 -4.94
CA PHE A 14 4.23 2.94 -5.68
C PHE A 14 4.60 1.49 -5.32
N ILE A 15 5.89 1.16 -5.28
CA ILE A 15 6.37 -0.17 -4.88
C ILE A 15 5.99 -0.46 -3.42
N LEU A 16 6.16 0.50 -2.51
CA LEU A 16 5.80 0.34 -1.11
C LEU A 16 4.30 0.11 -0.92
N ALA A 17 3.46 0.87 -1.64
CA ALA A 17 2.01 0.70 -1.62
C ALA A 17 1.60 -0.70 -2.12
N GLY A 18 2.13 -1.13 -3.27
CA GLY A 18 1.81 -2.46 -3.82
C GLY A 18 2.27 -3.62 -2.93
N LEU A 19 3.44 -3.49 -2.29
CA LEU A 19 3.91 -4.48 -1.31
C LEU A 19 3.01 -4.54 -0.07
N ALA A 20 2.55 -3.38 0.43
CA ALA A 20 1.65 -3.31 1.57
C ALA A 20 0.26 -3.86 1.23
N GLU A 21 -0.28 -3.55 0.04
CA GLU A 21 -1.56 -4.05 -0.42
C GLU A 21 -1.58 -5.58 -0.54
N ILE A 22 -0.65 -6.13 -1.32
CA ILE A 22 -0.58 -7.58 -1.57
C ILE A 22 -0.15 -8.32 -0.31
N GLY A 23 0.86 -7.82 0.40
CA GLY A 23 1.37 -8.45 1.63
C GLY A 23 0.34 -8.42 2.76
N GLY A 24 -0.31 -7.27 2.98
CA GLY A 24 -1.36 -7.13 3.97
C GLY A 24 -2.56 -8.04 3.68
N GLY A 25 -3.03 -8.05 2.43
CA GLY A 25 -4.11 -8.94 1.99
C GLY A 25 -3.76 -10.42 2.16
N TYR A 26 -2.52 -10.82 1.85
CA TYR A 26 -2.06 -12.20 2.02
C TYR A 26 -2.01 -12.63 3.50
N LEU A 27 -1.59 -11.76 4.42
CA LEU A 27 -1.61 -12.09 5.86
C LEU A 27 -3.03 -12.25 6.40
N VAL A 28 -3.99 -11.44 5.93
CA VAL A 28 -5.41 -11.63 6.23
C VAL A 28 -5.91 -12.96 5.67
N TRP A 29 -5.53 -13.30 4.43
CA TRP A 29 -5.86 -14.58 3.81
C TRP A 29 -5.33 -15.77 4.61
N LEU A 30 -4.08 -15.69 5.10
CA LEU A 30 -3.48 -16.73 5.93
C LEU A 30 -4.29 -17.00 7.20
N TYR A 31 -4.81 -15.97 7.85
CA TYR A 31 -5.69 -16.15 9.00
C TYR A 31 -7.05 -16.74 8.60
N MET A 32 -7.66 -16.22 7.52
CA MET A 32 -9.04 -16.57 7.14
C MET A 32 -9.17 -17.92 6.43
N ARG A 33 -8.12 -18.39 5.75
CA ARG A 33 -8.16 -19.59 4.88
C ARG A 33 -7.23 -20.70 5.33
N ASP A 34 -6.12 -20.39 6.00
CA ASP A 34 -5.06 -21.34 6.35
C ASP A 34 -4.97 -21.62 7.86
N ASP A 35 -6.00 -21.26 8.63
CA ASP A 35 -6.09 -21.43 10.10
C ASP A 35 -4.83 -20.91 10.85
N LYS A 36 -4.14 -19.92 10.29
CA LYS A 36 -3.01 -19.29 10.97
C LYS A 36 -3.49 -18.49 12.17
N GLY A 37 -2.59 -18.27 13.13
CA GLY A 37 -2.93 -17.56 14.37
C GLY A 37 -3.42 -16.11 14.15
N PRO A 38 -4.13 -15.52 15.13
CA PRO A 38 -4.71 -14.18 15.02
C PRO A 38 -3.69 -13.05 14.79
N ILE A 39 -2.41 -13.30 15.06
CA ILE A 39 -1.33 -12.35 14.77
C ILE A 39 -1.24 -12.00 13.28
N TYR A 40 -1.56 -12.94 12.39
CA TYR A 40 -1.54 -12.70 10.95
C TYR A 40 -2.67 -11.76 10.53
N LEU A 41 -3.85 -11.86 11.14
CA LEU A 41 -4.95 -10.92 10.92
C LEU A 41 -4.58 -9.51 11.35
N ILE A 42 -4.03 -9.37 12.57
CA ILE A 42 -3.68 -8.05 13.13
C ILE A 42 -2.57 -7.41 12.29
N ALA A 43 -1.52 -8.18 11.94
CA ALA A 43 -0.44 -7.70 11.10
C ALA A 43 -0.95 -7.32 9.70
N GLY A 44 -1.78 -8.17 9.08
CA GLY A 44 -2.38 -7.89 7.77
C GLY A 44 -3.25 -6.65 7.78
N ALA A 45 -4.15 -6.51 8.75
CA ALA A 45 -5.00 -5.34 8.92
C ALA A 45 -4.18 -4.06 9.15
N PHE A 46 -3.12 -4.13 9.96
CA PHE A 46 -2.23 -3.00 10.19
C PHE A 46 -1.48 -2.58 8.92
N ILE A 47 -0.96 -3.55 8.15
CA ILE A 47 -0.28 -3.27 6.87
C ILE A 47 -1.26 -2.69 5.84
N LEU A 48 -2.48 -3.21 5.76
CA LEU A 48 -3.53 -2.65 4.89
C LEU A 48 -3.94 -1.23 5.29
N PHE A 49 -3.97 -0.94 6.59
CA PHE A 49 -4.17 0.42 7.09
C PHE A 49 -3.04 1.36 6.64
N LEU A 50 -1.78 0.90 6.74
CA LEU A 50 -0.63 1.66 6.24
C LEU A 50 -0.68 1.84 4.73
N TYR A 51 -1.10 0.82 3.97
CA TYR A 51 -1.35 0.93 2.54
C TYR A 51 -2.32 2.08 2.22
N GLY A 52 -3.39 2.27 2.99
CA GLY A 52 -4.31 3.41 2.79
C GLY A 52 -3.66 4.79 3.00
N ILE A 53 -2.51 4.86 3.68
CA ILE A 53 -1.80 6.09 4.01
C ILE A 53 -0.62 6.33 3.05
N ILE A 54 0.13 5.30 2.67
CA ILE A 54 1.36 5.42 1.87
C ILE A 54 1.17 6.23 0.56
N PRO A 55 0.13 6.00 -0.27
CA PRO A 55 -0.11 6.75 -1.50
C PRO A 55 -0.40 8.24 -1.28
N THR A 56 -0.78 8.66 -0.07
CA THR A 56 -1.04 10.07 0.26
C THR A 56 0.23 10.92 0.32
N PHE A 57 1.41 10.28 0.43
CA PHE A 57 2.70 10.96 0.40
C PHE A 57 3.24 11.21 -1.00
N GLN A 58 2.46 10.88 -2.04
CA GLN A 58 2.91 11.08 -3.41
C GLN A 58 3.13 12.59 -3.70
N PRO A 59 4.25 12.98 -4.33
CA PRO A 59 4.55 14.41 -4.58
C PRO A 59 3.58 15.09 -5.54
N GLU A 60 2.89 14.32 -6.37
CA GLU A 60 1.99 14.81 -7.42
C GLU A 60 0.60 15.13 -6.84
N ALA A 61 0.23 16.42 -6.79
CA ALA A 61 -1.02 16.87 -6.19
C ALA A 61 -2.28 16.31 -6.88
N SER A 62 -2.18 15.94 -8.15
CA SER A 62 -3.27 15.32 -8.91
C SER A 62 -3.43 13.82 -8.67
N PHE A 63 -2.46 13.17 -8.00
CA PHE A 63 -2.43 11.73 -7.80
C PHE A 63 -3.67 11.19 -7.07
N GLY A 64 -4.20 11.94 -6.10
CA GLY A 64 -5.43 11.55 -5.39
C GLY A 64 -6.62 11.30 -6.30
N LYS A 65 -6.73 12.00 -7.44
CA LYS A 65 -7.80 11.77 -8.43
C LYS A 65 -7.61 10.48 -9.21
N VAL A 66 -6.36 10.18 -9.57
CA VAL A 66 -6.00 8.93 -10.26
C VAL A 66 -6.20 7.75 -9.33
N TYR A 67 -5.76 7.86 -8.07
CA TYR A 67 -5.97 6.86 -7.05
C TYR A 67 -7.45 6.65 -6.75
N ALA A 68 -8.29 7.69 -6.72
CA ALA A 68 -9.73 7.51 -6.55
C ALA A 68 -10.41 6.83 -7.75
N ALA A 69 -9.88 7.02 -8.96
CA ALA A 69 -10.44 6.45 -10.19
C ALA A 69 -9.99 5.00 -10.46
N TYR A 70 -8.76 4.66 -10.08
CA TYR A 70 -8.10 3.39 -10.42
C TYR A 70 -7.50 2.65 -9.22
N GLY A 71 -7.59 3.19 -8.01
CA GLY A 71 -7.00 2.59 -6.81
C GLY A 71 -7.84 1.43 -6.28
N GLY A 72 -7.18 0.29 -6.11
CA GLY A 72 -7.72 -1.03 -5.78
C GLY A 72 -7.14 -2.09 -6.71
#